data_AF-A0A143C906-F1
#
_entry.id   AF-A0A143C906-F1
#
_cell.length_a   1.000
_cell.length_b   1.000
_cell.length_c   1.000
_cell.angle_alpha   90.00
_cell.angle_beta   90.00
_cell.angle_gamma   90.00
#
_symmetry.space_group_name_H-M   'P 1'
#
loop_
_entity.id
_entity.type
_entity.pdbx_description
1 polymer ?
#
loop_
_entity_poly.entity_id
_entity_poly.type
_entity_poly.pdbx_seq_one_letter_code
_entity_poly.pdbx_strand_id
1 'polypeptide(L)' 'MQPAAGLAGVAADHGARLIIVNAEPTPYGDRADEIVRDPIGTALPELLRGLTAEASPAGPPGA' A
#
# COMPACT_ATOMS: atom_id res chain seq x y z
N MET A 1 1.97 -8.72 15.71
CA MET A 1 1.12 -8.38 16.87
C MET A 1 -0.27 -8.00 16.37
N GLN A 2 -1.31 -8.69 16.82
CA GLN A 2 -2.70 -8.24 16.71
C GLN A 2 -2.96 -7.21 17.82
N PRO A 3 -3.81 -6.18 17.64
CA PRO A 3 -4.99 -6.12 16.74
C PRO A 3 -4.84 -5.27 15.45
N ALA A 4 -3.87 -4.35 15.37
CA ALA A 4 -3.76 -3.41 14.24
C ALA A 4 -3.50 -4.10 12.88
N ALA A 5 -2.72 -5.17 12.87
CA ALA A 5 -2.45 -5.93 11.65
C ALA A 5 -3.70 -6.60 11.05
N GLY A 6 -4.79 -6.74 11.82
CA GLY A 6 -6.06 -7.32 11.35
C GLY A 6 -6.86 -6.37 10.47
N LEU A 7 -6.64 -5.06 10.60
CA LEU A 7 -7.34 -4.04 9.81
C LEU A 7 -7.06 -4.18 8.31
N ALA A 8 -5.84 -4.55 7.93
CA ALA A 8 -5.47 -4.80 6.54
C ALA A 8 -6.28 -5.95 5.93
N GLY A 9 -6.46 -7.03 6.69
CA GLY A 9 -7.30 -8.15 6.30
C GLY A 9 -8.76 -7.73 6.10
N VAL A 10 -9.32 -7.00 7.07
CA VAL A 10 -10.70 -6.48 6.97
C VAL A 10 -10.87 -5.57 5.75
N ALA A 11 -9.93 -4.66 5.49
CA ALA A 11 -9.99 -3.77 4.33
C ALA A 11 -10.02 -4.55 2.99
N ALA A 12 -9.14 -5.54 2.85
CA ALA A 12 -9.09 -6.40 1.65
C ALA A 12 -10.37 -7.22 1.49
N ASP A 13 -10.91 -7.79 2.58
CA ASP A 13 -12.17 -8.54 2.56
C ASP A 13 -13.37 -7.66 2.13
N HIS A 14 -13.26 -6.33 2.31
CA HIS A 14 -14.24 -5.33 1.85
C HIS A 14 -13.91 -4.70 0.48
N GLY A 15 -12.91 -5.22 -0.25
CA GLY A 15 -12.58 -4.81 -1.62
C GLY A 15 -11.70 -3.57 -1.73
N ALA A 16 -11.03 -3.15 -0.66
CA ALA A 16 -10.01 -2.10 -0.76
C ALA A 16 -8.74 -2.65 -1.45
N ARG A 17 -8.07 -1.82 -2.24
CA ARG A 17 -6.73 -2.15 -2.77
C ARG A 17 -5.75 -2.27 -1.61
N LEU A 18 -5.16 -3.45 -1.43
CA LEU A 18 -4.19 -3.77 -0.38
C LEU A 18 -2.78 -3.88 -0.97
N ILE A 19 -1.90 -2.97 -0.57
CA ILE A 19 -0.47 -2.99 -0.92
C ILE A 19 0.33 -3.33 0.34
N ILE A 20 1.15 -4.38 0.30
CA ILE A 20 2.00 -4.81 1.41
C ILE A 20 3.46 -4.46 1.12
N VAL A 21 4.02 -3.54 1.92
CA VAL A 21 5.46 -3.24 1.89
C VAL A 21 6.09 -3.86 3.12
N ASN A 22 6.69 -5.04 2.97
CA ASN A 22 7.41 -5.71 4.05
C ASN A 22 8.48 -6.65 3.51
N ALA A 23 9.69 -6.58 4.06
CA ALA A 23 10.79 -7.46 3.69
C ALA A 23 10.45 -8.95 3.97
N GLU A 24 9.77 -9.21 5.08
CA GLU A 24 9.40 -10.56 5.52
C GLU A 24 7.98 -10.95 5.09
N PRO A 25 7.71 -12.23 4.79
CA PRO A 25 6.37 -12.71 4.49
C PRO A 25 5.33 -12.32 5.56
N THR A 26 4.14 -11.91 5.11
CA THR A 26 3.00 -11.61 5.98
C THR A 26 1.86 -12.59 5.68
N PRO A 27 1.02 -12.95 6.67
CA PRO A 27 -0.12 -13.86 6.46
C PRO A 27 -1.21 -13.34 5.50
N TYR A 28 -1.13 -12.08 5.08
CA TYR A 28 -2.09 -11.43 4.19
C TYR A 28 -1.58 -11.34 2.75
N GLY A 29 -0.41 -11.93 2.45
CA GLY A 29 0.18 -11.89 1.10
C GLY A 29 -0.81 -12.35 0.01
N ASP A 30 -1.56 -13.41 0.27
CA ASP A 30 -2.52 -13.97 -0.69
C ASP A 30 -3.71 -13.03 -0.98
N ARG A 31 -3.92 -12.02 -0.13
CA ARG A 31 -4.98 -11.00 -0.26
C ARG A 31 -4.46 -9.68 -0.81
N ALA A 32 -3.16 -9.53 -0.99
CA ALA A 32 -2.56 -8.29 -1.45
C ALA A 32 -2.60 -8.20 -2.98
N ASP A 33 -2.99 -7.03 -3.49
CA ASP A 33 -2.88 -6.71 -4.91
C ASP A 33 -1.42 -6.50 -5.33
N GLU A 34 -0.58 -6.09 -4.38
CA GLU A 34 0.83 -5.80 -4.61
C GLU A 34 1.66 -6.09 -3.36
N ILE A 35 2.80 -6.76 -3.53
CA ILE A 35 3.74 -7.08 -2.45
C ILE A 35 5.13 -6.56 -2.82
N VAL A 36 5.63 -5.62 -2.02
CA VAL A 36 6.97 -5.04 -2.17
C VAL A 36 7.88 -5.60 -1.08
N ARG A 37 9.00 -6.20 -1.49
CA ARG A 37 9.99 -6.84 -0.61
C ARG A 37 11.26 -6.03 -0.39
N ASP A 38 11.38 -4.90 -1.09
CA ASP A 38 12.53 -4.01 -0.98
C ASP A 38 12.61 -3.33 0.40
N PRO A 39 13.78 -2.83 0.81
CA PRO A 39 13.93 -2.10 2.06
C PRO A 39 12.91 -0.97 2.18
N ILE A 40 12.21 -0.90 3.32
CA ILE A 40 11.10 0.04 3.50
C ILE A 40 11.50 1.52 3.28
N GLY A 41 12.75 1.87 3.62
CA GLY A 41 13.29 3.22 3.44
C GLY A 41 13.41 3.66 1.98
N THR A 42 13.48 2.73 1.03
CA THR A 42 13.52 3.03 -0.42
C THR A 42 12.18 2.78 -1.07
N ALA A 43 11.50 1.68 -0.71
CA ALA A 43 10.22 1.28 -1.28
C ALA A 43 9.09 2.29 -1.00
N LEU A 44 8.99 2.77 0.24
CA LEU A 44 7.86 3.60 0.66
C LEU A 44 7.86 4.97 -0.04
N PRO A 45 8.98 5.71 -0.14
CA PRO A 45 9.01 6.95 -0.92
C PRO A 45 8.62 6.79 -2.39
N GLU A 46 9.02 5.70 -3.03
CA GLU A 46 8.69 5.44 -4.44
C GLU A 46 7.21 5.12 -4.62
N LEU A 47 6.66 4.24 -3.76
CA LEU A 47 5.25 3.90 -3.77
C LEU A 47 4.36 5.14 -3.59
N LEU A 48 4.67 6.00 -2.61
CA LEU A 48 3.89 7.21 -2.34
C LEU A 48 3.91 8.21 -3.51
N ARG A 49 5.03 8.32 -4.23
CA ARG A 49 5.12 9.13 -5.46
C ARG A 49 4.21 8.58 -6.55
N GLY A 50 4.21 7.27 -6.76
CA GLY A 50 3.33 6.60 -7.71
C GLY A 50 1.85 6.83 -7.38
N LEU A 51 1.46 6.57 -6.13
CA LEU A 51 0.08 6.77 -5.67
C LEU A 51 -0.38 8.23 -5.81
N THR A 52 0.49 9.21 -5.56
CA THR A 52 0.16 10.63 -5.73
C THR A 52 -0.04 11.00 -7.21
N ALA A 53 0.76 10.41 -8.11
CA ALA A 53 0.60 10.60 -9.55
C ALA A 53 -0.69 9.96 -10.08
N GLU A 54 -1.05 8.77 -9.60
CA GLU A 54 -2.31 8.08 -9.93
C GLU A 54 -3.53 8.81 -9.36
N ALA A 55 -3.43 9.28 -8.11
CA ALA A 55 -4.52 9.92 -7.40
C ALA A 55 -4.77 11.38 -7.82
N SER A 56 -3.94 11.95 -8.70
CA SER A 56 -4.15 13.29 -9.25
C SER A 56 -5.02 13.23 -10.50
N PRO A 57 -6.34 13.49 -10.43
CA PRO A 57 -7.03 14.04 -11.59
C PRO A 57 -6.52 15.47 -11.71
N ALA A 58 -5.60 15.73 -12.64
CA ALA A 58 -4.98 17.04 -12.92
C ALA A 58 -5.71 18.22 -12.23
N GLY A 59 -5.23 18.63 -11.05
CA GLY A 59 -5.68 19.86 -10.40
C GLY A 59 -5.31 21.05 -11.30
N PRO A 60 -6.12 22.13 -11.35
CA PRO A 60 -5.82 23.25 -12.22
C PRO A 60 -4.46 23.86 -11.85
N PRO A 61 -3.66 24.33 -12.82
CA PRO A 61 -2.45 25.08 -12.51
C PRO A 61 -2.83 26.44 -11.91
N GLY A 62 -2.40 26.70 -10.67
CA GLY A 62 -2.49 27.99 -9.99
C GLY A 62 -2.30 27.80 -8.47
N ALA A 63 -1.42 28.51 -7.77
CA ALA A 63 -0.98 29.90 -7.94
C ALA A 63 0.54 30.09 -7.83
#